data_AF-A0A0F9AIX0-F1
#
_entry.id   AF-A0A0F9AIX0-F1
#
_cell.length_a   1.000
_cell.length_b   1.000
_cell.length_c   1.000
_cell.angle_alpha   90.00
_cell.angle_beta   90.00
_cell.angle_gamma   90.00
#
_symmetry.space_group_name_H-M   'P 1'
#
loop_
_entity.id
_entity.type
_entity.pdbx_description
1 polymer ?
#
loop_
_entity_poly.entity_id
_entity_poly.type
_entity_poly.pdbx_seq_one_letter_code
_entity_poly.pdbx_strand_id
1 'polypeptide(L)'
;MVWIIRVLKKEVSLWSTFHSYKDNKTQISFKWQEGENGKLWVHIGSYSKILDYSQFKILELLLNHILNEKIEFATIPQPFSKSRSNIMSNTVVREETISINVNNTLKEKQEVNKNNFISDNEVSGKKQKIKGVIRGETDKALLIKFDNEIEIWIPKSTIHSNFSKEKNINQNFTIDTWILEKNKIIYME
;
A
#
# COMPACT_ATOMS: atom_id res chain seq x y z
N MET A 1 5.41 -8.89 4.95
CA MET A 1 5.96 -8.83 6.31
C MET A 1 5.83 -10.17 7.03
N VAL A 2 4.63 -10.77 7.08
CA VAL A 2 4.40 -12.09 7.72
C VAL A 2 5.37 -13.17 7.23
N TRP A 3 5.57 -13.30 5.91
CA TRP A 3 6.55 -14.25 5.35
C TRP A 3 7.98 -14.04 5.83
N ILE A 4 8.41 -12.80 6.03
CA ILE A 4 9.75 -12.49 6.56
C ILE A 4 9.86 -12.98 8.01
N ILE A 5 8.80 -12.79 8.81
CA ILE A 5 8.75 -13.29 10.19
C ILE A 5 8.82 -14.83 10.21
N ARG A 6 8.13 -15.52 9.31
CA ARG A 6 8.20 -17.00 9.19
C ARG A 6 9.63 -17.47 8.90
N VAL A 7 10.35 -16.79 8.02
CA VAL A 7 11.78 -17.08 7.79
C VAL A 7 12.60 -16.80 9.05
N LEU A 8 12.43 -15.65 9.71
CA LEU A 8 13.18 -15.31 10.92
C LEU A 8 12.97 -16.33 12.06
N LYS A 9 11.76 -16.88 12.18
CA LYS A 9 11.39 -17.95 13.13
C LYS A 9 11.90 -19.34 12.72
N LYS A 10 12.61 -19.46 11.60
CA LYS A 10 13.08 -20.72 11.01
C LYS A 10 11.96 -21.70 10.65
N GLU A 11 10.74 -21.22 10.45
CA GLU A 11 9.63 -22.04 9.96
C GLU A 11 9.82 -22.37 8.47
N VAL A 12 10.51 -21.49 7.75
CA VAL A 12 10.85 -21.65 6.33
C VAL A 12 12.33 -21.29 6.13
N SER A 13 13.04 -22.10 5.33
CA SER A 13 14.48 -21.93 5.07
C SER A 13 14.79 -20.79 4.09
N LEU A 14 13.86 -20.47 3.20
CA LEU A 14 14.01 -19.50 2.11
C LEU A 14 12.68 -18.80 1.80
N TRP A 15 12.73 -17.50 1.55
CA TRP A 15 11.64 -16.75 0.94
C TRP A 15 12.19 -15.70 -0.01
N SER A 16 11.50 -15.47 -1.14
CA SER A 16 11.85 -14.41 -2.07
C SER A 16 10.61 -13.79 -2.71
N THR A 17 10.73 -12.53 -3.13
CA THR A 17 9.67 -11.77 -3.80
C THR A 17 10.28 -10.63 -4.63
N PHE A 18 9.43 -9.95 -5.40
CA PHE A 18 9.79 -8.71 -6.09
C PHE A 18 8.94 -7.57 -5.56
N HIS A 19 9.60 -6.52 -5.07
CA HIS A 19 8.93 -5.25 -4.80
C HIS A 19 8.87 -4.44 -6.10
N SER A 20 7.67 -4.12 -6.55
CA SER A 20 7.46 -3.27 -7.73
C SER A 20 7.05 -1.88 -7.27
N TYR A 21 7.78 -0.85 -7.71
CA TYR A 21 7.41 0.54 -7.50
C TYR A 21 7.64 1.32 -8.80
N LYS A 22 6.55 1.85 -9.36
CA LYS A 22 6.52 2.37 -10.74
C LYS A 22 7.03 1.30 -11.71
N ASP A 23 8.00 1.62 -12.55
CA ASP A 23 8.59 0.71 -13.53
C ASP A 23 9.77 -0.10 -12.98
N ASN A 24 10.17 0.15 -11.73
CA ASN A 24 11.31 -0.54 -11.12
C ASN A 24 10.86 -1.76 -10.33
N LYS A 25 11.56 -2.88 -10.53
CA LYS A 25 11.39 -4.12 -9.77
C LYS A 25 12.65 -4.44 -8.99
N THR A 26 12.53 -4.51 -7.67
CA THR A 26 13.63 -4.86 -6.77
C THR A 26 13.38 -6.25 -6.20
N GLN A 27 14.29 -7.19 -6.46
CA GLN A 27 14.23 -8.52 -5.86
C GLN A 27 14.57 -8.43 -4.36
N ILE A 28 13.79 -9.11 -3.54
CA ILE A 28 14.01 -9.26 -2.10
C ILE A 28 14.07 -10.75 -1.80
N SER A 29 15.09 -11.22 -1.09
CA SER A 29 15.17 -12.60 -0.63
C SER A 29 15.85 -12.75 0.72
N PHE A 30 15.37 -13.73 1.47
CA PHE A 30 15.86 -14.11 2.79
C PHE A 30 16.16 -15.61 2.76
N LYS A 31 17.40 -16.01 3.07
CA LYS A 31 17.84 -17.41 2.99
C LYS A 31 18.68 -17.78 4.21
N TRP A 32 18.34 -18.87 4.88
CA TRP A 32 19.24 -19.45 5.88
C TRP A 32 20.41 -20.16 5.21
N GLN A 33 21.61 -19.94 5.76
CA GLN A 33 22.77 -20.73 5.38
C GLN A 33 22.66 -22.13 6.01
N GLU A 34 22.86 -23.16 5.20
CA GLU A 34 22.97 -24.54 5.68
C GLU A 34 24.23 -24.67 6.55
N GLY A 35 24.06 -25.04 7.82
CA GLY A 35 25.14 -25.19 8.80
C GLY A 35 24.74 -24.81 10.24
N GLU A 36 25.59 -25.17 11.20
CA GLU A 36 25.33 -25.04 12.65
C GLU A 36 25.18 -23.57 13.12
N ASN A 37 25.78 -22.63 12.41
CA ASN A 37 25.91 -21.24 12.87
C ASN A 37 24.71 -20.33 12.56
N GLY A 38 23.61 -20.86 12.03
CA GLY A 38 22.33 -20.14 11.89
C GLY A 38 22.48 -18.70 11.42
N LYS A 39 23.13 -18.48 10.27
CA LYS A 39 23.31 -17.16 9.65
C LYS A 39 22.24 -16.92 8.60
N LEU A 40 21.68 -15.71 8.59
CA LEU A 40 20.61 -15.33 7.66
C LEU A 40 21.16 -14.40 6.57
N TRP A 41 21.06 -14.83 5.31
CA TRP A 41 21.34 -13.99 4.16
C TRP A 41 20.12 -13.17 3.79
N VAL A 42 20.32 -11.86 3.66
CA VAL A 42 19.33 -10.90 3.19
C VAL A 42 19.86 -10.24 1.93
N HIS A 43 19.07 -10.29 0.85
CA HIS A 43 19.40 -9.71 -0.44
C HIS A 43 18.25 -8.82 -0.91
N ILE A 44 18.55 -7.56 -1.25
CA ILE A 44 17.59 -6.55 -1.67
C ILE A 44 18.20 -5.78 -2.85
N GLY A 45 17.80 -6.10 -4.07
CA GLY A 45 18.37 -5.50 -5.28
C GLY A 45 19.86 -5.80 -5.38
N SER A 46 20.70 -4.77 -5.34
CA SER A 46 22.17 -4.91 -5.31
C SER A 46 22.75 -5.01 -3.90
N TYR A 47 21.94 -4.78 -2.86
CA TYR A 47 22.38 -4.84 -1.46
C TYR A 47 22.30 -6.27 -0.93
N SER A 48 23.37 -6.72 -0.27
CA SER A 48 23.42 -8.03 0.39
C SER A 48 24.05 -7.92 1.77
N LYS A 49 23.47 -8.58 2.76
CA LYS A 49 24.00 -8.62 4.12
C LYS A 49 23.72 -9.96 4.80
N ILE A 50 24.70 -10.43 5.56
CA ILE A 50 24.55 -11.57 6.47
C ILE A 50 24.16 -11.02 7.85
N LEU A 51 23.15 -11.61 8.46
CA LEU A 51 22.73 -11.32 9.81
C LEU A 51 23.10 -12.46 10.76
N ASP A 52 23.82 -12.11 11.82
CA ASP A 52 24.10 -12.99 12.96
C ASP A 52 22.89 -13.09 13.89
N TYR A 53 22.95 -14.01 14.87
CA TYR A 53 21.88 -14.29 15.82
C TYR A 53 21.23 -13.04 16.41
N SER A 54 22.03 -12.20 17.07
CA SER A 54 21.52 -11.00 17.73
C SER A 54 20.86 -10.04 16.74
N GLN A 55 21.39 -9.93 15.53
CA GLN A 55 20.90 -9.00 14.51
C GLN A 55 19.55 -9.44 13.95
N PHE A 56 19.42 -10.70 13.53
CA PHE A 56 18.15 -11.18 13.03
C PHE A 56 17.11 -11.30 14.15
N LYS A 57 17.54 -11.55 15.41
CA LYS A 57 16.63 -11.62 16.55
C LYS A 57 16.03 -10.27 16.90
N ILE A 58 16.83 -9.20 16.86
CA ILE A 58 16.33 -7.83 17.02
C ILE A 58 15.34 -7.50 15.89
N LEU A 59 15.66 -7.87 14.64
CA LEU A 59 14.76 -7.67 13.50
C LEU A 59 13.43 -8.43 13.68
N GLU A 60 13.47 -9.67 14.17
CA GLU A 60 12.30 -10.49 14.47
C GLU A 60 11.39 -9.79 15.50
N LEU A 61 11.97 -9.32 16.61
CA LEU A 61 11.22 -8.62 17.66
C LEU A 61 10.59 -7.33 17.12
N LEU A 62 11.35 -6.54 16.34
CA LEU A 62 10.87 -5.31 15.72
C LEU A 62 9.70 -5.58 14.77
N LEU A 63 9.82 -6.56 13.88
CA LEU A 63 8.76 -6.87 12.92
C LEU A 63 7.51 -7.43 13.60
N ASN A 64 7.65 -8.23 14.65
CA ASN A 64 6.52 -8.68 15.47
C ASN A 64 5.83 -7.48 16.15
N HIS A 65 6.60 -6.56 16.73
CA HIS A 65 6.06 -5.36 17.36
C HIS A 65 5.29 -4.49 16.35
N ILE A 66 5.89 -4.18 15.19
CA ILE A 66 5.23 -3.41 14.12
C ILE A 66 3.97 -4.13 13.62
N LEU A 67 3.99 -5.47 13.53
CA LEU A 67 2.82 -6.24 13.12
C LEU A 67 1.68 -6.09 14.13
N ASN A 68 1.98 -6.21 15.41
CA ASN A 68 0.99 -6.08 16.48
C ASN A 68 0.39 -4.68 16.51
N GLU A 69 1.22 -3.63 16.45
CA GLU A 69 0.74 -2.25 16.35
C GLU A 69 -0.14 -2.04 15.11
N LYS A 70 0.25 -2.58 13.96
CA LYS A 70 -0.56 -2.49 12.74
C LYS A 70 -1.90 -3.19 12.87
N ILE A 71 -2.00 -4.26 13.66
CA ILE A 71 -3.25 -4.98 13.91
C ILE A 71 -4.12 -4.18 14.90
N GLU A 72 -3.54 -3.71 15.99
CA GLU A 72 -4.25 -2.95 17.04
C GLU A 72 -4.78 -1.61 16.52
N PHE A 73 -3.94 -0.87 15.81
CA PHE A 73 -4.26 0.45 15.26
C PHE A 73 -4.69 0.38 13.78
N ALA A 74 -5.05 -0.80 13.27
CA ALA A 74 -5.68 -0.92 11.96
C ALA A 74 -6.98 -0.11 11.97
N THR A 75 -6.96 1.08 11.37
CA THR A 75 -8.18 1.83 11.11
C THR A 75 -8.90 1.16 9.95
N ILE A 76 -9.70 0.14 10.29
CA ILE A 76 -10.69 -0.39 9.36
C ILE A 76 -11.62 0.77 9.04
N PRO A 77 -11.78 1.20 7.77
CA PRO A 77 -12.97 1.94 7.39
C PRO A 77 -14.11 0.96 7.67
N GLN A 78 -14.88 1.18 8.75
CA GLN A 78 -16.06 0.36 8.97
C GLN A 78 -16.83 0.33 7.66
N PRO A 79 -17.12 -0.85 7.08
CA PRO A 79 -18.11 -0.89 6.03
C PRO A 79 -19.36 -0.29 6.66
N PHE A 80 -19.88 0.78 6.07
CA PHE A 80 -21.19 1.31 6.42
C PHE A 80 -22.25 0.26 6.09
N SER A 81 -22.32 -0.83 6.85
CA SER A 81 -23.43 -1.76 6.83
C SER A 81 -24.36 -1.34 7.95
N LYS A 82 -25.27 -0.42 7.63
CA LYS A 82 -26.57 -0.40 8.32
C LYS A 82 -27.26 -1.71 7.98
N SER A 83 -27.03 -2.75 8.78
CA SER A 83 -28.09 -3.70 9.13
C SER A 83 -27.64 -4.55 10.31
N ARG A 84 -28.44 -4.51 11.36
CA ARG A 84 -28.36 -5.47 12.47
C ARG A 84 -28.56 -6.88 11.92
N SER A 85 -27.65 -7.79 12.23
CA SER A 85 -28.01 -9.11 12.77
C SER A 85 -26.77 -9.83 13.31
N ASN A 86 -26.94 -10.40 14.50
CA ASN A 86 -25.97 -11.27 15.16
C ASN A 86 -25.72 -12.51 14.31
N ILE A 87 -24.57 -12.61 13.64
CA ILE A 87 -23.97 -13.90 13.28
C ILE A 87 -22.47 -13.82 13.54
N MET A 88 -22.06 -14.44 14.65
CA MET A 88 -20.68 -14.81 14.94
C MET A 88 -20.23 -15.76 13.82
N SER A 89 -19.39 -15.29 12.90
CA SER A 89 -18.83 -16.13 11.85
C SER A 89 -17.33 -16.27 12.06
N ASN A 90 -16.92 -17.50 12.35
CA ASN A 90 -15.53 -17.93 12.33
C ASN A 90 -14.98 -17.71 10.91
N THR A 91 -14.19 -16.66 10.72
CA THR A 91 -13.44 -16.46 9.47
C THR A 91 -12.31 -17.47 9.41
N VAL A 92 -12.51 -18.56 8.67
CA VAL A 92 -11.42 -19.48 8.29
C VAL A 92 -10.65 -18.82 7.14
N VAL A 93 -9.49 -18.28 7.45
CA VAL A 93 -8.52 -17.82 6.45
C VAL A 93 -7.82 -19.05 5.86
N ARG A 94 -8.11 -19.38 4.60
CA ARG A 94 -7.45 -20.47 3.88
C ARG A 94 -6.20 -19.92 3.20
N GLU A 95 -5.02 -20.33 3.66
CA GLU A 95 -3.73 -20.02 3.03
C GLU A 95 -3.49 -21.06 1.92
N GLU A 96 -3.54 -20.66 0.65
CA GLU A 96 -3.16 -21.54 -0.46
C GLU A 96 -1.64 -21.46 -0.67
N THR A 97 -0.93 -22.54 -0.34
CA THR A 97 0.48 -22.70 -0.69
C THR A 97 0.59 -23.11 -2.16
N ILE A 98 1.02 -22.18 -3.01
CA ILE A 98 1.42 -22.49 -4.38
C ILE A 98 2.78 -23.20 -4.34
N SER A 99 2.75 -24.52 -4.46
CA SER A 99 3.93 -25.34 -4.73
C SER A 99 4.29 -25.21 -6.22
N ILE A 100 5.30 -24.41 -6.55
CA ILE A 100 5.81 -24.32 -7.92
C ILE A 100 6.68 -25.56 -8.17
N ASN A 101 6.10 -26.54 -8.88
CA ASN A 101 6.87 -27.67 -9.40
C ASN A 101 7.57 -27.22 -10.70
N VAL A 102 8.88 -27.01 -10.60
CA VAL A 102 9.74 -26.79 -11.78
C VAL A 102 9.89 -28.13 -12.45
N ASN A 103 9.36 -28.30 -13.67
CA ASN A 103 9.96 -29.06 -14.77
C ASN A 103 9.09 -29.04 -16.05
N ASN A 104 9.76 -28.72 -17.17
CA ASN A 104 9.48 -29.10 -18.56
C ASN A 104 8.79 -28.10 -19.53
N THR A 105 9.64 -27.31 -20.19
CA THR A 105 9.92 -27.25 -21.65
C THR A 105 8.78 -27.33 -22.68
N LEU A 106 8.62 -26.21 -23.41
CA LEU A 106 8.30 -25.98 -24.84
C LEU A 106 7.44 -27.02 -25.61
N LYS A 107 6.30 -26.55 -26.13
CA LYS A 107 5.97 -26.64 -27.58
C LYS A 107 4.84 -25.70 -27.97
N GLU A 108 5.09 -24.95 -29.04
CA GLU A 108 4.20 -24.02 -29.72
C GLU A 108 2.96 -24.71 -30.31
N LYS A 109 1.84 -23.97 -30.35
CA LYS A 109 1.10 -23.75 -31.59
C LYS A 109 0.22 -22.50 -31.49
N GLN A 110 0.37 -21.65 -32.50
CA GLN A 110 -0.40 -20.45 -32.77
C GLN A 110 -1.80 -20.82 -33.31
N GLU A 111 -2.82 -20.04 -32.98
CA GLU A 111 -3.78 -19.42 -33.92
C GLU A 111 -4.68 -18.42 -33.15
N VAL A 112 -4.40 -17.12 -33.30
CA VAL A 112 -5.26 -16.13 -33.97
C VAL A 112 -6.68 -16.02 -33.41
N ASN A 113 -6.94 -14.95 -32.64
CA ASN A 113 -8.08 -14.09 -32.91
C ASN A 113 -7.83 -12.65 -32.45
N LYS A 114 -8.03 -11.75 -33.42
CA LYS A 114 -7.95 -10.30 -33.34
C LYS A 114 -9.21 -9.74 -32.65
N ASN A 115 -9.02 -8.60 -32.00
CA ASN A 115 -10.01 -7.59 -31.59
C ASN A 115 -10.60 -7.74 -30.18
N ASN A 116 -10.02 -7.03 -29.22
CA ASN A 116 -10.62 -5.78 -28.73
C ASN A 116 -9.64 -5.04 -27.81
N PHE A 117 -9.23 -3.86 -28.25
CA PHE A 117 -8.75 -2.80 -27.37
C PHE A 117 -9.86 -2.51 -26.36
N ILE A 118 -9.60 -2.74 -25.07
CA ILE A 118 -10.39 -2.14 -24.00
C ILE A 118 -9.45 -1.20 -23.27
N SER A 119 -9.74 0.07 -23.50
CA SER A 119 -9.25 1.28 -22.88
C SER A 119 -9.22 1.19 -21.36
N ASP A 120 -8.25 1.91 -20.80
CA ASP A 120 -8.19 2.38 -19.42
C ASP A 120 -9.57 2.84 -18.92
N ASN A 121 -10.32 1.93 -18.30
CA ASN A 121 -11.53 2.26 -17.59
C ASN A 121 -11.14 2.78 -16.20
N GLU A 122 -10.96 4.09 -16.16
CA GLU A 122 -11.51 4.99 -15.15
C GLU A 122 -11.95 4.32 -13.85
N VAL A 123 -11.04 4.26 -12.88
CA VAL A 123 -11.45 4.41 -11.48
C VAL A 123 -11.88 5.88 -11.35
N SER A 124 -13.12 6.15 -11.75
CA SER A 124 -13.77 7.45 -11.58
C SER A 124 -13.98 7.71 -10.10
N GLY A 125 -12.90 8.07 -9.40
CA GLY A 125 -12.96 8.69 -8.09
C GLY A 125 -13.84 9.93 -8.22
N LYS A 126 -14.90 10.00 -7.41
CA LYS A 126 -15.78 11.17 -7.39
C LYS A 126 -14.92 12.40 -7.10
N LYS A 127 -15.01 13.42 -7.94
CA LYS A 127 -14.31 14.70 -7.80
C LYS A 127 -15.33 15.75 -7.41
N GLN A 128 -15.00 16.57 -6.42
CA GLN A 128 -15.89 17.63 -5.95
C GLN A 128 -15.23 18.98 -6.10
N LYS A 129 -16.03 19.96 -6.54
CA LYS A 129 -15.62 21.36 -6.66
C LYS A 129 -15.89 22.05 -5.33
N ILE A 130 -14.85 22.62 -4.72
CA ILE A 130 -14.94 23.33 -3.45
C ILE A 130 -14.18 24.66 -3.52
N LYS A 131 -14.69 25.68 -2.83
CA LYS A 131 -14.03 26.99 -2.72
C LYS A 131 -13.04 26.97 -1.56
N GLY A 132 -11.89 27.62 -1.75
CA GLY A 132 -10.91 27.78 -0.67
C GLY A 132 -9.87 28.84 -0.97
N VAL A 133 -9.05 29.13 0.04
CA VAL A 133 -7.95 30.08 -0.02
C VAL A 133 -6.63 29.35 0.26
N ILE A 134 -5.65 29.49 -0.63
CA ILE A 134 -4.30 28.97 -0.38
C ILE A 134 -3.62 29.87 0.66
N ARG A 135 -3.31 29.29 1.81
CA ARG A 135 -2.57 29.93 2.91
C ARG A 135 -1.09 29.57 2.90
N GLY A 136 -0.73 28.42 2.34
CA GLY A 136 0.65 27.94 2.31
C GLY A 136 0.87 26.88 1.23
N GLU A 137 2.12 26.74 0.79
CA GLU A 137 2.55 25.76 -0.21
C GLU A 137 3.81 25.06 0.28
N THR A 138 3.86 23.75 0.06
CA THR A 138 5.06 22.91 0.17
C THR A 138 5.30 22.22 -1.19
N ASP A 139 6.43 21.54 -1.34
CA ASP A 139 6.75 20.80 -2.57
C ASP A 139 5.66 19.78 -2.94
N LYS A 140 4.97 19.20 -1.95
CA LYS A 140 4.03 18.09 -2.13
C LYS A 140 2.57 18.41 -1.80
N ALA A 141 2.29 19.52 -1.09
CA ALA A 141 0.94 19.83 -0.61
C ALA A 141 0.64 21.34 -0.55
N LEU A 142 -0.64 21.69 -0.62
CA LEU A 142 -1.16 23.04 -0.40
C LEU A 142 -1.94 23.09 0.90
N LEU A 143 -1.73 24.13 1.70
CA LEU A 143 -2.57 24.47 2.83
C LEU A 143 -3.73 25.31 2.33
N ILE A 144 -4.94 24.75 2.37
CA ILE A 144 -6.16 25.40 1.90
C ILE A 144 -7.04 25.68 3.11
N LYS A 145 -7.44 26.93 3.28
CA LYS A 145 -8.50 27.36 4.20
C LYS A 145 -9.85 27.30 3.48
N PHE A 146 -10.77 26.53 4.03
CA PHE A 146 -12.13 26.39 3.51
C PHE A 146 -13.11 27.37 4.17
N ASP A 147 -14.31 27.48 3.61
CA ASP A 147 -15.38 28.36 4.12
C ASP A 147 -15.79 28.03 5.57
N ASN A 148 -15.60 26.77 6.00
CA ASN A 148 -15.83 26.32 7.39
C ASN A 148 -14.73 26.76 8.38
N GLU A 149 -13.86 27.69 7.98
CA GLU A 149 -12.64 28.13 8.67
C GLU A 149 -11.58 27.05 8.93
N ILE A 150 -11.80 25.83 8.48
CA ILE A 150 -10.87 24.71 8.62
C ILE A 150 -9.70 24.88 7.63
N GLU A 151 -8.47 24.72 8.14
CA GLU A 151 -7.23 24.75 7.35
C GLU A 151 -6.62 23.35 7.25
N ILE A 152 -6.48 22.83 6.03
CA ILE A 152 -5.98 21.46 5.80
C ILE A 152 -4.91 21.43 4.72
N TRP A 153 -3.90 20.58 4.93
CA TRP A 153 -2.91 20.24 3.93
C TRP A 153 -3.46 19.20 2.94
N ILE A 154 -3.54 19.58 1.68
CA ILE A 154 -4.04 18.74 0.59
C ILE A 154 -2.89 18.44 -0.37
N PRO A 155 -2.60 17.16 -0.64
CA PRO A 155 -1.58 16.78 -1.62
C PRO A 155 -1.86 17.38 -3.01
N LYS A 156 -0.82 17.89 -3.68
CA LYS A 156 -0.97 18.43 -5.04
C LYS A 156 -1.49 17.37 -6.03
N SER A 157 -1.18 16.10 -5.80
CA SER A 157 -1.63 14.97 -6.63
C SER A 157 -3.13 14.72 -6.57
N THR A 158 -3.83 15.22 -5.55
CA THR A 158 -5.30 15.07 -5.39
C THR A 158 -6.07 16.31 -5.82
N ILE A 159 -5.38 17.33 -6.34
CA ILE A 159 -5.96 18.58 -6.83
C ILE A 159 -5.87 18.56 -8.35
N HIS A 160 -7.03 18.50 -8.99
CA HIS A 160 -7.16 18.38 -10.45
C HIS A 160 -7.50 19.70 -11.14
N SER A 161 -7.74 20.76 -10.38
CA SER A 161 -7.93 22.11 -10.93
C SER A 161 -6.60 22.81 -11.14
N ASN A 162 -6.48 23.56 -12.23
CA ASN A 162 -5.44 24.57 -12.37
C ASN A 162 -5.68 25.65 -11.30
N PHE A 163 -4.75 25.81 -10.36
CA PHE A 163 -4.80 26.83 -9.31
C PHE A 163 -3.71 27.87 -9.52
N SER A 164 -4.00 29.14 -9.23
CA SER A 164 -3.00 30.20 -9.20
C SER A 164 -2.31 30.20 -7.83
N LYS A 165 -0.98 30.29 -7.82
CA LYS A 165 -0.13 30.31 -6.61
C LYS A 165 -0.22 31.61 -5.81
N GLU A 166 -1.05 32.55 -6.25
CA GLU A 166 -1.27 33.81 -5.54
C GLU A 166 -1.97 33.54 -4.20
N LYS A 167 -1.28 33.92 -3.13
CA LYS A 167 -1.76 33.77 -1.74
C LYS A 167 -2.98 34.65 -1.52
N ASN A 168 -3.94 34.17 -0.71
CA ASN A 168 -5.17 34.89 -0.32
C ASN A 168 -6.24 35.11 -1.41
N ILE A 169 -6.23 34.36 -2.51
CA ILE A 169 -7.30 34.42 -3.52
C ILE A 169 -8.29 33.27 -3.31
N ASN A 170 -9.59 33.59 -3.26
CA ASN A 170 -10.66 32.60 -3.32
C ASN A 170 -10.66 31.93 -4.68
N GLN A 171 -10.34 30.63 -4.73
CA GLN A 171 -10.32 29.85 -5.95
C GLN A 171 -11.18 28.59 -5.81
N ASN A 172 -11.70 28.12 -6.94
CA ASN A 172 -12.43 26.86 -7.01
C ASN A 172 -11.42 25.72 -7.22
N PHE A 173 -11.33 24.81 -6.25
CA PHE A 173 -10.53 23.60 -6.35
C PHE A 173 -11.39 22.41 -6.76
N THR A 174 -10.90 21.61 -7.70
CA THR A 174 -11.48 20.30 -8.00
C THR A 174 -10.62 19.25 -7.30
N ILE A 175 -11.14 18.65 -6.23
CA ILE A 175 -10.41 17.77 -5.33
C ILE A 175 -11.14 16.43 -5.24
N ASP A 176 -10.41 15.34 -5.10
CA ASP A 176 -11.00 14.02 -4.85
C ASP A 176 -11.85 13.99 -3.57
N THR A 177 -13.05 13.39 -3.62
CA THR A 177 -13.97 13.38 -2.47
C THR A 177 -13.39 12.68 -1.25
N TRP A 178 -12.58 11.63 -1.43
CA TRP A 178 -12.01 10.86 -0.33
C TRP A 178 -11.15 11.71 0.63
N ILE A 179 -10.42 12.72 0.12
CA ILE A 179 -9.62 13.61 0.98
C ILE A 179 -10.52 14.61 1.72
N LEU A 180 -11.63 15.02 1.10
CA LEU A 180 -12.60 15.95 1.70
C LEU A 180 -13.41 15.26 2.80
N GLU A 181 -13.86 14.03 2.57
CA GLU A 181 -14.57 13.18 3.54
C GLU A 181 -13.68 12.83 4.74
N LYS A 182 -12.43 12.40 4.48
CA LYS A 182 -11.48 12.08 5.54
C LYS A 182 -11.25 13.23 6.51
N ASN A 183 -11.25 14.46 5.99
CA ASN A 183 -11.04 15.66 6.79
C ASN A 183 -12.34 16.37 7.20
N LYS A 184 -13.50 15.72 7.03
CA LYS A 184 -14.83 16.23 7.41
C LYS A 184 -15.16 17.61 6.82
N ILE A 185 -14.61 17.93 5.65
CA ILE A 185 -14.90 19.20 4.96
C ILE A 185 -16.30 19.16 4.34
N ILE A 186 -16.77 17.97 3.96
CA ILE A 186 -18.09 17.73 3.39
C ILE A 186 -18.69 16.53 4.10
N TYR A 187 -19.96 16.66 4.50
CA TYR A 187 -20.78 15.56 4.96
C TYR A 187 -21.62 15.10 3.78
N MET A 188 -21.60 13.81 3.43
CA MET A 188 -22.68 13.27 2.59
C MET A 188 -23.95 13.21 3.45
N GLU A 189 -25.00 13.88 2.99
CA GLU A 189 -26.38 13.57 3.33
C GLU A 189 -26.81 12.26 2.64
#